data_AF-A0A0R1VWD3-F1
#
_entry.id   AF-A0A0R1VWD3-F1
#
_cell.length_a   1.000
_cell.length_b   1.000
_cell.length_c   1.000
_cell.angle_alpha   90.00
_cell.angle_beta   90.00
_cell.angle_gamma   90.00
#
_symmetry.space_group_name_H-M   'P 1'
#
loop_
_entity.id
_entity.type
_entity.pdbx_description
1 polymer ?
#
loop_
_entity_poly.entity_id
_entity_poly.type
_entity_poly.pdbx_seq_one_letter_code
_entity_poly.pdbx_strand_id
1 'polypeptide(L)' 'MDKTMTAGILNEAVNAMRRGRMVHLEVSRQLKDSRGTIGYITGIRDDQLTFTDMLNQSRFIKLSAIEKIDFVMK' A
#
# COMPACT_ATOMS: atom_id res chain seq x y z
N MET A 1 11.67 -5.41 11.33
CA MET A 1 11.30 -5.56 9.91
C MET A 1 12.58 -5.67 9.11
N ASP A 2 12.71 -6.70 8.29
CA ASP A 2 13.90 -6.91 7.46
C ASP A 2 14.03 -5.76 6.46
N LYS A 3 15.22 -5.15 6.35
CA LYS A 3 15.46 -4.02 5.43
C LYS A 3 15.19 -4.41 3.97
N THR A 4 15.35 -5.69 3.65
CA THR A 4 15.10 -6.26 2.32
C THR A 4 13.61 -6.28 2.00
N MET A 5 12.76 -6.57 3.00
CA MET A 5 11.31 -6.62 2.85
C MET A 5 10.73 -5.21 2.62
N THR A 6 11.25 -4.20 3.34
CA THR A 6 10.82 -2.80 3.15
C THR A 6 11.16 -2.26 1.76
N ALA A 7 12.33 -2.60 1.22
CA ALA A 7 12.74 -2.17 -0.13
C ALA A 7 11.88 -2.81 -1.24
N GLY A 8 11.48 -4.07 -1.07
CA GLY A 8 10.56 -4.75 -1.99
C GLY A 8 9.19 -4.08 -2.05
N ILE A 9 8.59 -3.83 -0.87
CA ILE A 9 7.30 -3.15 -0.74
C ILE A 9 7.34 -1.75 -1.35
N LEU A 10 8.42 -0.99 -1.10
CA LEU A 10 8.56 0.35 -1.67
C LEU A 10 8.60 0.31 -3.21
N ASN A 11 9.35 -0.64 -3.79
CA ASN A 11 9.41 -0.80 -5.25
C ASN A 11 8.04 -1.15 -5.85
N GLU A 12 7.29 -2.04 -5.21
CA GLU A 12 5.93 -2.38 -5.63
C GLU A 12 4.96 -1.19 -5.52
N ALA A 13 5.03 -0.44 -4.41
CA ALA A 13 4.24 0.75 -4.18
C ALA A 13 4.51 1.84 -5.24
N VAL A 14 5.79 2.12 -5.52
CA VAL A 14 6.20 3.09 -6.55
C VAL A 14 5.71 2.63 -7.93
N ASN A 15 5.85 1.34 -8.25
CA ASN A 15 5.40 0.81 -9.53
C ASN A 15 3.87 0.90 -9.68
N ALA A 16 3.11 0.60 -8.62
CA ALA A 16 1.66 0.75 -8.61
C ALA A 16 1.21 2.19 -8.79
N MET A 17 1.82 3.11 -8.04
CA MET A 17 1.55 4.56 -8.14
C MET A 17 1.85 5.09 -9.54
N ARG A 18 3.05 4.80 -10.08
CA ARG A 18 3.46 5.28 -11.42
C ARG A 18 2.57 4.78 -12.54
N ARG A 19 2.01 3.57 -12.41
CA ARG A 19 1.12 2.98 -13.43
C ARG A 19 -0.36 3.28 -13.17
N GLY A 20 -0.72 3.97 -12.08
CA GLY A 20 -2.11 4.18 -11.68
C GLY A 20 -2.88 2.86 -11.52
N ARG A 21 -2.21 1.79 -11.08
CA ARG A 21 -2.83 0.46 -10.97
C ARG A 21 -3.47 0.25 -9.62
N MET A 22 -4.63 -0.40 -9.65
CA MET A 22 -5.32 -0.84 -8.46
C MET A 22 -4.55 -1.97 -7.80
N VAL A 23 -4.39 -1.88 -6.48
CA VAL A 23 -3.70 -2.86 -5.67
C VAL A 23 -4.59 -3.32 -4.52
N HIS A 24 -4.38 -4.56 -4.10
CA HIS A 24 -4.79 -5.07 -2.81
C HIS A 24 -3.64 -4.86 -1.84
N LEU A 25 -3.88 -4.09 -0.78
CA LEU A 25 -2.89 -3.79 0.24
C LEU A 25 -3.18 -4.63 1.50
N GLU A 26 -2.21 -5.46 1.90
CA GLU A 26 -2.26 -6.18 3.17
C GLU A 26 -1.43 -5.43 4.21
N VAL A 27 -2.07 -5.07 5.32
CA VAL A 27 -1.45 -4.37 6.45
C VAL A 27 -1.52 -5.21 7.72
N SER A 28 -0.55 -5.01 8.60
CA SER A 28 -0.39 -5.84 9.79
C SER A 28 -1.61 -5.81 10.71
N ARG A 29 -1.82 -6.94 11.41
CA ARG A 29 -3.03 -7.22 12.22
C ARG A 29 -3.29 -6.22 13.35
N GLN A 30 -2.36 -5.33 13.69
CA GLN A 30 -2.61 -4.25 14.66
C GLN A 30 -3.42 -3.08 14.06
N LEU A 31 -3.59 -3.03 12.73
CA LEU A 31 -4.37 -2.02 12.00
C LEU A 31 -5.61 -2.64 11.32
N LYS A 32 -5.98 -3.87 11.71
CA LYS A 32 -6.98 -4.74 11.05
C LYS A 32 -8.44 -4.32 11.21
N ASP A 33 -8.70 -3.03 11.39
CA ASP A 33 -10.07 -2.49 11.33
C ASP A 33 -10.54 -2.26 9.88
N SER A 34 -9.66 -2.51 8.91
CA SER A 34 -9.92 -2.17 7.51
C SER A 34 -10.17 -3.42 6.68
N ARG A 35 -11.41 -3.53 6.22
CA ARG A 35 -11.85 -4.27 5.03
C ARG A 35 -10.72 -4.33 4.00
N GLY A 36 -10.50 -5.49 3.39
CA GLY A 36 -9.50 -5.72 2.36
C GLY A 36 -9.36 -4.50 1.45
N THR A 37 -8.18 -3.91 1.48
CA THR A 37 -7.98 -2.50 1.12
C THR A 37 -7.62 -2.46 -0.35
N ILE A 38 -8.63 -2.65 -1.19
CA ILE A 38 -8.52 -2.48 -2.64
C ILE A 38 -8.61 -1.00 -2.96
N GLY A 39 -7.69 -0.51 -3.79
CA GLY A 39 -7.60 0.91 -4.09
C GLY A 39 -6.29 1.27 -4.78
N TYR A 40 -5.91 2.53 -4.67
CA TYR A 40 -4.76 3.11 -5.37
C TYR A 40 -3.74 3.67 -4.39
N ILE A 41 -2.47 3.55 -4.74
CA ILE A 41 -1.40 4.28 -4.08
C ILE A 41 -1.23 5.59 -4.83
N THR A 42 -1.55 6.70 -4.18
CA THR A 42 -1.62 8.04 -4.79
C THR A 42 -0.45 8.95 -4.39
N GLY A 43 0.34 8.53 -3.40
CA GLY A 43 1.53 9.25 -2.96
C GLY A 43 2.43 8.40 -2.09
N ILE A 44 3.72 8.73 -2.07
CA ILE A 44 4.73 8.11 -1.20
C ILE A 44 5.62 9.24 -0.68
N ARG A 45 5.72 9.38 0.65
CA ARG A 45 6.50 10.43 1.31
C ARG A 45 6.90 9.99 2.73
N ASP A 46 8.14 10.28 3.12
CA ASP A 46 8.64 10.19 4.51
C ASP A 46 8.21 8.90 5.25
N ASP A 47 8.53 7.75 4.66
CA ASP A 47 8.20 6.39 5.12
C ASP A 47 6.70 6.03 5.18
N GLN A 48 5.86 6.79 4.47
CA GLN A 48 4.43 6.55 4.37
C GLN A 48 3.96 6.52 2.93
N LEU A 49 2.89 5.77 2.69
CA LEU A 49 2.11 5.85 1.47
C LEU A 49 0.75 6.51 1.73
N THR A 50 0.24 7.20 0.72
CA THR A 50 -1.14 7.63 0.65
C THR A 50 -1.91 6.57 -0.12
N PHE A 51 -2.86 5.94 0.57
CA PHE A 51 -3.75 4.94 -0.01
C PHE A 51 -5.15 5.52 -0.14
N THR A 52 -5.73 5.43 -1.33
CA THR A 52 -7.11 5.86 -1.61
C THR A 52 -7.93 4.64 -1.97
N ASP A 53 -8.95 4.33 -1.16
CA ASP A 53 -9.82 3.18 -1.40
C ASP A 53 -10.88 3.44 -2.48
N MET A 54 -11.65 2.39 -2.81
CA MET A 54 -12.74 2.45 -3.79
C MET A 54 -13.88 3.42 -3.43
N LEU A 55 -13.95 3.89 -2.18
CA LEU A 55 -14.91 4.89 -1.72
C LEU A 55 -14.31 6.31 -1.74
N ASN A 56 -13.15 6.49 -2.38
CA ASN A 56 -12.36 7.72 -2.41
C ASN A 56 -11.89 8.19 -1.02
N GLN A 57 -11.83 7.30 -0.02
CA GLN A 57 -11.30 7.64 1.29
C GLN A 57 -9.78 7.46 1.29
N SER A 58 -9.08 8.55 1.58
CA SER A 58 -7.62 8.55 1.63
C SER A 58 -7.10 8.39 3.05
N ARG A 59 -6.04 7.60 3.19
CA ARG A 59 -5.37 7.35 4.48
C ARG A 59 -3.86 7.25 4.30
N PHE A 60 -3.14 7.61 5.35
CA PHE A 60 -1.69 7.46 5.41
C PHE A 60 -1.34 6.12 6.06
N ILE A 61 -0.48 5.35 5.41
CA ILE A 61 -0.06 4.02 5.87
C ILE A 61 1.45 4.00 5.94
N LYS A 62 1.99 3.67 7.12
CA LYS A 62 3.44 3.51 7.28
C LYS A 62 3.92 2.33 6.45
N LEU A 63 5.03 2.49 5.73
CA LEU A 63 5.63 1.39 4.97
C LEU A 63 5.96 0.19 5.87
N SER A 64 6.32 0.45 7.13
CA SER A 64 6.61 -0.58 8.13
C SER A 64 5.40 -1.41 8.57
N ALA A 65 4.19 -0.97 8.22
CA ALA A 65 2.94 -1.64 8.56
C ALA A 65 2.37 -2.46 7.40
N ILE A 66 2.98 -2.38 6.22
CA ILE A 66 2.56 -3.12 5.03
C ILE A 66 3.22 -4.49 5.08
N GLU A 67 2.41 -5.52 4.90
CA GLU A 67 2.87 -6.89 4.79
C GLU A 67 3.02 -7.28 3.31
N LYS A 68 2.13 -6.79 2.43
CA LYS A 68 2.11 -7.15 1.01
C LYS A 68 1.37 -6.14 0.12
N ILE A 69 1.78 -6.02 -1.15
CA ILE A 69 1.06 -5.29 -2.21
C ILE A 69 0.83 -6.23 -3.40
N ASP A 70 -0.42 -6.53 -3.73
CA ASP A 70 -0.78 -7.34 -4.90
C ASP A 70 -1.50 -6.50 -5.96
N PHE A 71 -1.13 -6.64 -7.24
CA PHE A 71 -1.87 -6.00 -8.33
C PHE A 71 -3.21 -6.71 -8.57
N VAL A 72 -4.31 -5.96 -8.64
CA VAL A 72 -5.66 -6.52 -8.83
C VAL A 72 -5.88 -7.07 -10.24
N MET A 73 -5.13 -6.58 -11.24
CA MET A 73 -5.12 -7.13 -12.60
C MET A 73 -3.68 -7.39 -13.05
N LYS A 74 -3.41 -8.61 -13.53
CA LYS A 74 -2.13 -9.02 -14.13
C LYS A 74 -2.01 -8.53 -15.56
#